data_AF-A0A9E5FZ48-F1
#
_entry.id   AF-A0A9E5FZ48-F1
#
_cell.length_a   1.000
_cell.length_b   1.000
_cell.length_c   1.000
_cell.angle_alpha   90.00
_cell.angle_beta   90.00
_cell.angle_gamma   90.00
#
_symmetry.space_group_name_H-M   'P 1'
#
loop_
_entity.id
_entity.type
_entity.pdbx_description
1 polymer ?
#
loop_
_entity_poly.entity_id
_entity_poly.type
_entity_poly.pdbx_seq_one_letter_code
_entity_poly.pdbx_strand_id
1 'polypeptide(L)'
;MQNRFGIKDFVFLVVLLATLGSVWLSMVQKTRMELAQQGMSAKLADIEQQVAQVNRKLESGAGVARGTTASPSAANGVSTDETWARPGVKVEHWAAPHCAIDPSTIPGFAVGGEFTELFEAQPAKLTPYISSDVYSTRVLDRVCESLSSFDPKTLRLVGALADGWQIDPDGLWIRAHINPRARFSDGKPVTSEDIRWTYMDFINNPLIEAERTRSTQDNLKDVKVVDGLTVDFI
;
A
#
# COMPACT_ATOMS: atom_id res chain seq x y z
N MET A 1 -32.42 64.24 15.41
CA MET A 1 -31.34 63.23 15.41
C MET A 1 -31.64 62.20 16.49
N GLN A 2 -32.20 61.05 16.12
CA GLN A 2 -32.42 59.93 17.04
C GLN A 2 -31.55 58.76 16.55
N ASN A 3 -30.41 58.55 17.21
CA ASN A 3 -29.60 57.36 17.01
C ASN A 3 -30.19 56.23 17.88
N ARG A 4 -30.87 55.26 17.26
CA ARG A 4 -31.21 53.99 17.93
C ARG A 4 -30.19 52.95 17.48
N PHE A 5 -29.06 52.87 18.16
CA PHE A 5 -28.19 51.69 18.07
C PHE A 5 -28.98 50.51 18.64
N GLY A 6 -29.53 49.67 17.76
CA GLY A 6 -30.37 48.55 18.16
C GLY A 6 -29.53 47.30 18.46
N ILE A 7 -30.14 46.33 19.16
CA ILE A 7 -29.54 44.99 19.37
C ILE A 7 -29.14 44.37 18.02
N LYS A 8 -29.90 44.65 16.94
CA LYS A 8 -29.59 44.21 15.58
C LYS A 8 -28.24 44.77 15.08
N ASP A 9 -27.96 46.06 15.30
CA ASP A 9 -26.70 46.70 14.88
C ASP A 9 -25.51 46.15 15.68
N PHE A 10 -25.71 45.86 16.97
CA PHE A 10 -24.71 45.18 17.80
C PHE A 10 -24.40 43.77 17.28
N VAL A 11 -25.41 42.97 16.92
CA VAL A 11 -25.21 41.63 16.35
C VAL A 11 -24.48 41.71 15.01
N PHE A 12 -24.82 42.66 14.13
CA PHE A 12 -24.09 42.86 12.87
C PHE A 12 -22.63 43.25 13.09
N LEU A 13 -22.35 44.11 14.07
CA LEU A 13 -20.99 44.54 14.38
C LEU A 13 -20.16 43.37 14.93
N VAL A 14 -20.74 42.52 15.77
CA VAL A 14 -20.08 41.30 16.27
C VAL A 14 -19.78 40.32 15.14
N VAL A 15 -20.73 40.07 14.24
CA VAL A 15 -20.51 39.17 13.08
C VAL A 15 -19.44 39.75 12.15
N LEU A 16 -19.44 41.07 11.92
CA LEU A 16 -18.46 41.74 11.06
C LEU A 16 -17.06 41.73 11.68
N LEU A 17 -16.94 41.86 13.00
CA LEU A 17 -15.67 41.68 13.70
C LEU A 17 -15.19 40.23 13.67
N ALA A 18 -16.09 39.26 13.77
CA ALA A 18 -15.75 37.84 13.67
C ALA A 18 -15.25 37.46 12.27
N THR A 19 -15.86 37.97 11.20
CA THR A 19 -15.41 37.73 9.83
C THR A 19 -14.07 38.39 9.55
N LEU A 20 -13.86 39.64 10.00
CA LEU A 20 -12.56 40.32 9.90
C LEU A 20 -11.47 39.58 10.69
N GLY A 21 -11.77 39.12 11.90
CA GLY A 21 -10.85 38.32 12.72
C GLY A 21 -10.47 36.99 12.04
N SER A 22 -11.44 36.33 11.40
CA SER A 22 -11.21 35.09 10.64
C SER A 22 -10.30 35.33 9.43
N VAL A 23 -10.54 36.39 8.66
CA VAL A 23 -9.69 36.76 7.51
C VAL A 23 -8.28 37.11 7.98
N TRP A 24 -8.14 37.88 9.07
CA TRP A 24 -6.84 38.22 9.64
C TRP A 24 -6.07 36.98 10.11
N LEU A 25 -6.74 36.06 10.81
CA LEU A 25 -6.13 34.81 11.26
C LEU A 25 -5.70 33.94 10.07
N SER A 26 -6.51 33.89 9.00
CA SER A 26 -6.16 33.19 7.76
C SER A 26 -4.93 33.79 7.08
N MET A 27 -4.81 35.13 7.03
CA MET A 27 -3.61 35.78 6.49
C MET A 27 -2.38 35.47 7.33
N VAL A 28 -2.48 35.54 8.66
CA VAL A 28 -1.37 35.19 9.57
C VAL A 28 -0.96 33.72 9.41
N GLN A 29 -1.93 32.81 9.27
CA GLN A 29 -1.64 31.39 9.03
C GLN A 29 -0.94 31.17 7.69
N LYS A 30 -1.40 31.83 6.61
CA LYS A 30 -0.77 31.73 5.28
C LYS A 30 0.67 32.24 5.28
N THR A 31 0.94 33.39 5.89
CA THR A 31 2.32 33.93 6.00
C THR A 31 3.23 32.97 6.77
N ARG A 32 2.72 32.28 7.80
CA ARG A 32 3.50 31.27 8.53
C ARG A 32 3.73 30.00 7.70
N MET A 33 2.79 29.61 6.85
CA MET A 33 2.95 28.47 5.94
C MET A 33 3.95 28.76 4.81
N GLU A 34 3.94 29.96 4.24
CA GLU A 34 4.90 30.37 3.20
C GLU A 34 6.35 30.34 3.73
N LEU A 35 6.56 30.76 4.98
CA LEU A 35 7.87 30.67 5.63
C LEU A 35 8.33 29.21 5.83
N ALA A 36 7.40 28.28 6.09
CA ALA A 36 7.70 26.86 6.21
C ALA A 36 8.04 26.22 4.84
N GLN A 37 7.37 26.64 3.76
CA GLN A 37 7.66 26.16 2.41
C GLN A 37 9.03 26.60 1.88
N GLN A 38 9.50 27.80 2.25
CA GLN A 38 10.88 28.25 1.92
C GLN A 38 11.96 27.38 2.59
N GLY A 39 11.69 26.82 3.77
CA GLY A 39 12.59 25.87 4.42
C GLY A 39 12.69 24.54 3.69
N MET A 40 11.61 24.09 3.05
CA MET A 40 11.61 22.84 2.26
C MET A 40 12.37 22.99 0.95
N SER A 41 12.21 24.11 0.24
CA SER A 41 12.97 24.35 -1.00
C SER A 41 14.48 24.48 -0.75
N ALA A 42 14.88 25.09 0.37
CA ALA A 42 16.28 25.12 0.80
C ALA A 42 16.85 23.72 1.08
N LYS A 43 16.06 22.83 1.69
CA LYS A 43 16.46 21.43 1.92
C LYS A 43 16.56 20.62 0.63
N LEU A 44 15.67 20.87 -0.35
CA LEU A 44 15.73 20.24 -1.67
C LEU A 44 17.01 20.62 -2.43
N ALA A 45 17.41 21.90 -2.38
CA ALA A 45 18.66 22.36 -3.00
C ALA A 45 19.91 21.75 -2.34
N ASP A 46 19.90 21.59 -1.01
CA ASP A 46 21.01 20.93 -0.29
C ASP A 46 21.12 19.44 -0.64
N ILE A 47 19.99 18.75 -0.79
CA ILE A 47 19.96 17.35 -1.22
C ILE A 47 20.52 17.21 -2.65
N GLU A 48 20.13 18.08 -3.59
CA GLU A 48 20.71 18.07 -4.95
C GLU A 48 22.23 18.29 -4.93
N GLN A 49 22.72 19.20 -4.09
CA GLN A 49 24.16 19.42 -3.94
C GLN A 49 24.88 18.22 -3.33
N GLN A 50 24.29 17.56 -2.33
CA GLN A 50 24.84 16.34 -1.74
C GLN A 50 24.91 15.20 -2.75
N VAL A 51 23.86 14.99 -3.54
CA VAL A 51 23.84 13.99 -4.62
C VAL A 51 24.92 14.29 -5.67
N ALA A 52 25.06 15.55 -6.08
CA ALA A 52 26.11 15.95 -7.03
C ALA A 52 27.53 15.78 -6.47
N GLN A 53 27.73 15.99 -5.17
CA GLN A 53 29.02 15.75 -4.50
C GLN A 53 29.35 14.25 -4.37
N VAL A 54 28.35 13.42 -4.07
CA VAL A 54 28.51 11.96 -4.03
C VAL A 54 28.89 11.41 -5.40
N ASN A 55 28.24 11.90 -6.48
CA ASN A 55 28.57 11.47 -7.84
C ASN A 55 30.01 11.86 -8.24
N ARG A 56 30.46 13.07 -7.90
CA ARG A 56 31.86 13.47 -8.13
C ARG A 56 32.87 12.67 -7.29
N LYS A 57 32.52 12.27 -6.07
CA LYS A 57 33.38 11.39 -5.24
C LYS A 57 33.48 9.97 -5.79
N LEU A 58 32.42 9.47 -6.43
CA LEU A 58 32.43 8.19 -7.14
C LEU A 58 33.26 8.27 -8.43
N GLU A 59 33.17 9.37 -9.18
CA GLU A 59 33.94 9.60 -10.42
C GLU A 59 35.44 9.87 -10.15
N SER A 60 35.79 10.48 -9.02
CA SER A 60 37.18 10.81 -8.67
C SER A 60 37.98 9.68 -8.00
N GLY A 61 37.44 8.45 -7.94
CA GLY A 61 38.22 7.25 -7.65
C GLY A 61 38.90 7.23 -6.27
N ALA A 62 38.31 7.86 -5.24
CA ALA A 62 38.78 7.72 -3.87
C ALA A 62 38.27 6.39 -3.28
N GLY A 63 39.09 5.35 -3.38
CA GLY A 63 38.79 4.01 -2.90
C GLY A 63 38.41 3.96 -1.41
N VAL A 64 37.26 3.38 -1.12
CA VAL A 64 36.97 2.82 0.20
C VAL A 64 37.58 1.43 0.25
N ALA A 65 38.57 1.29 1.13
CA ALA A 65 39.36 0.10 1.33
C ALA A 65 38.53 -1.14 1.66
N ARG A 66 38.91 -2.27 1.04
CA ARG A 66 38.57 -3.63 1.46
C ARG A 66 39.00 -3.86 2.91
N GLY A 67 38.05 -4.28 3.73
CA GLY A 67 38.25 -4.79 5.09
C GLY A 67 37.18 -5.85 5.41
N THR A 68 37.40 -7.04 4.89
CA THR A 68 37.13 -8.38 5.46
C THR A 68 35.74 -8.74 6.02
N THR A 69 35.15 -9.74 5.32
CA THR A 69 34.16 -10.75 5.77
C THR A 69 32.77 -10.27 6.19
N ALA A 70 31.96 -9.91 5.19
CA ALA A 70 30.57 -10.34 5.16
C ALA A 70 30.50 -11.60 4.30
N SER A 71 30.05 -12.72 4.89
CA SER A 71 29.68 -13.92 4.15
C SER A 71 28.80 -13.55 2.96
N PRO A 72 28.98 -14.18 1.78
CA PRO A 72 27.99 -14.05 0.74
C PRO A 72 26.73 -14.72 1.29
N SER A 73 25.76 -13.93 1.76
CA SER A 73 24.39 -14.40 1.75
C SER A 73 24.13 -14.72 0.29
N ALA A 74 24.12 -16.01 -0.01
CA ALA A 74 23.83 -16.53 -1.31
C ALA A 74 22.60 -15.76 -1.81
N ALA A 75 22.80 -14.96 -2.85
CA ALA A 75 21.78 -14.84 -3.87
C ALA A 75 21.57 -16.28 -4.32
N ASN A 76 20.67 -16.98 -3.64
CA ASN A 76 20.06 -18.18 -4.15
C ASN A 76 19.36 -17.70 -5.42
N GLY A 77 20.08 -17.77 -6.54
CA GLY A 77 19.46 -17.94 -7.84
C GLY A 77 18.70 -19.25 -7.78
N VAL A 78 17.53 -19.22 -7.14
CA VAL A 78 16.45 -20.08 -7.55
C VAL A 78 16.21 -19.62 -8.98
N SER A 79 16.56 -20.45 -9.95
CA SER A 79 16.09 -20.25 -11.31
C SER A 79 14.57 -20.32 -11.23
N THR A 80 13.92 -19.17 -11.08
CA THR A 80 12.46 -19.14 -11.09
C THR A 80 12.06 -19.64 -12.46
N ASP A 81 11.24 -20.69 -12.48
CA ASP A 81 10.68 -21.20 -13.71
C ASP A 81 9.75 -20.12 -14.28
N GLU A 82 10.24 -19.36 -15.26
CA GLU A 82 9.51 -18.28 -15.93
C GLU A 82 8.82 -18.77 -17.22
N THR A 83 8.62 -20.08 -17.38
CA THR A 83 7.94 -20.62 -18.58
C THR A 83 6.50 -20.14 -18.74
N TRP A 84 5.87 -19.67 -17.66
CA TRP A 84 4.55 -19.03 -17.66
C TRP A 84 4.55 -17.60 -18.23
N ALA A 85 5.72 -16.97 -18.33
CA ALA A 85 5.86 -15.55 -18.69
C ALA A 85 5.61 -15.32 -20.20
N ARG A 86 4.95 -14.21 -20.52
CA ARG A 86 4.81 -13.72 -21.90
C ARG A 86 6.17 -13.26 -22.43
N PRO A 87 6.54 -13.63 -23.67
CA PRO A 87 7.79 -13.17 -24.28
C PRO A 87 7.85 -11.64 -24.40
N GLY A 88 9.02 -11.07 -24.13
CA GLY A 88 9.28 -9.65 -24.35
C GLY A 88 8.76 -8.69 -23.26
N VAL A 89 8.12 -9.22 -22.21
CA VAL A 89 7.68 -8.42 -21.05
C VAL A 89 8.48 -8.81 -19.83
N LYS A 90 8.96 -7.80 -19.09
CA LYS A 90 9.76 -8.00 -17.88
C LYS A 90 8.96 -8.75 -16.82
N VAL A 91 9.54 -9.81 -16.25
CA VAL A 91 9.03 -10.48 -15.06
C VAL A 91 9.51 -9.73 -13.83
N GLU A 92 8.59 -9.38 -12.94
CA GLU A 92 8.89 -8.79 -11.65
C GLU A 92 8.63 -9.82 -10.55
N HIS A 93 9.64 -10.04 -9.72
CA HIS A 93 9.52 -10.83 -8.50
C HIS A 93 9.58 -9.89 -7.30
N TRP A 94 8.41 -9.51 -6.78
CA TRP A 94 8.32 -8.75 -5.55
C TRP A 94 8.45 -9.67 -4.33
N ALA A 95 9.36 -9.31 -3.43
CA ALA A 95 9.54 -10.05 -2.18
C ALA A 95 8.27 -10.02 -1.33
N ALA A 96 7.99 -11.10 -0.59
CA ALA A 96 6.90 -11.13 0.38
C ALA A 96 7.05 -10.01 1.42
N PRO A 97 5.96 -9.57 2.06
CA PRO A 97 6.01 -8.45 3.00
C PRO A 97 6.86 -8.90 4.19
N HIS A 98 7.92 -8.17 4.49
CA HIS A 98 8.71 -8.43 5.68
C HIS A 98 8.40 -7.36 6.73
N CYS A 99 8.44 -7.75 8.00
CA CYS A 99 8.38 -6.76 9.06
C CYS A 99 9.51 -5.72 8.85
N ALA A 100 9.16 -4.46 9.07
CA ALA A 100 10.08 -3.34 8.97
C ALA A 100 11.31 -3.45 9.88
N ILE A 101 11.19 -4.27 10.93
CA ILE A 101 12.20 -4.64 11.92
C ILE A 101 12.11 -6.16 12.04
N ASP A 102 13.24 -6.86 12.02
CA ASP A 102 13.27 -8.30 12.29
C ASP A 102 12.99 -8.52 13.78
N PRO A 103 11.82 -9.08 14.15
CA PRO A 103 11.45 -9.21 15.55
C PRO A 103 12.39 -10.16 16.31
N SER A 104 13.04 -11.10 15.62
CA SER A 104 14.00 -12.03 16.23
C SER A 104 15.25 -11.33 16.78
N THR A 105 15.52 -10.12 16.33
CA THR A 105 16.66 -9.30 16.79
C THR A 105 16.34 -8.49 18.05
N ILE A 106 15.07 -8.43 18.47
CA ILE A 106 14.64 -7.64 19.63
C ILE A 106 14.90 -8.45 20.92
N PRO A 107 15.64 -7.89 21.90
CA PRO A 107 15.85 -8.56 23.19
C PRO A 107 14.52 -8.93 23.86
N GLY A 108 14.39 -10.20 24.27
CA GLY A 108 13.18 -10.73 24.87
C GLY A 108 12.14 -11.26 23.88
N PHE A 109 12.43 -11.26 22.57
CA PHE A 109 11.58 -11.92 21.58
C PHE A 109 11.47 -13.43 21.85
N ALA A 110 10.25 -13.94 21.78
CA ALA A 110 9.95 -15.36 21.80
C ALA A 110 8.80 -15.64 20.81
N VAL A 111 8.83 -16.82 20.19
CA VAL A 111 7.76 -17.27 19.30
C VAL A 111 6.66 -17.93 20.13
N GLY A 112 5.41 -17.56 19.86
CA GLY A 112 4.23 -18.08 20.55
C GLY A 112 3.65 -17.07 21.55
N GLY A 113 2.64 -17.52 22.31
CA GLY A 113 1.87 -16.69 23.23
C GLY A 113 0.46 -16.40 22.72
N GLU A 114 -0.27 -15.58 23.47
CA GLU A 114 -1.63 -15.15 23.16
C GLU A 114 -1.65 -13.63 23.00
N PHE A 115 -2.27 -13.18 21.90
CA PHE A 115 -2.60 -11.78 21.70
C PHE A 115 -4.11 -11.62 21.79
N THR A 116 -4.57 -10.96 22.85
CA THR A 116 -6.00 -10.67 23.06
C THR A 116 -6.29 -9.22 22.69
N GLU A 117 -7.16 -9.03 21.71
CA GLU A 117 -7.67 -7.72 21.31
C GLU A 117 -9.14 -7.58 21.72
N LEU A 118 -9.49 -6.45 22.35
CA LEU A 118 -10.86 -6.13 22.72
C LEU A 118 -11.51 -5.29 21.63
N PHE A 119 -12.64 -5.76 21.09
CA PHE A 119 -13.45 -5.00 20.16
C PHE A 119 -14.54 -4.23 20.91
N GLU A 120 -14.74 -2.96 20.55
CA GLU A 120 -15.80 -2.14 21.17
C GLU A 120 -17.18 -2.47 20.57
N ALA A 121 -17.22 -3.20 19.46
CA ALA A 121 -18.46 -3.75 18.88
C ALA A 121 -18.23 -5.15 18.30
N GLN A 122 -19.30 -5.93 18.22
CA GLN A 122 -19.27 -7.26 17.62
C GLN A 122 -19.29 -7.16 16.07
N PRO A 123 -18.42 -7.90 15.37
CA PRO A 123 -18.48 -8.04 13.91
C PRO A 123 -19.83 -8.64 13.48
N ALA A 124 -20.52 -7.99 12.53
CA ALA A 124 -21.83 -8.46 12.08
C ALA A 124 -21.74 -9.63 11.09
N LYS A 125 -20.71 -9.62 10.23
CA LYS A 125 -20.47 -10.63 9.18
C LYS A 125 -18.96 -10.84 9.07
N LEU A 126 -18.50 -12.08 8.95
CA LEU A 126 -17.09 -12.41 8.67
C LEU A 126 -16.87 -12.90 7.23
N THR A 127 -17.86 -12.71 6.35
CA THR A 127 -17.72 -13.08 4.93
C THR A 127 -16.91 -12.00 4.20
N PRO A 128 -15.78 -12.36 3.56
CA PRO A 128 -14.97 -11.41 2.80
C PRO A 128 -15.78 -10.65 1.75
N TYR A 129 -15.39 -9.40 1.50
CA TYR A 129 -16.01 -8.46 0.54
C TYR A 129 -17.48 -8.05 0.81
N ILE A 130 -18.22 -8.79 1.66
CA ILE A 130 -19.57 -8.46 2.13
C ILE A 130 -19.53 -7.67 3.45
N SER A 131 -18.60 -8.00 4.34
CA SER A 131 -18.39 -7.27 5.59
C SER A 131 -17.91 -5.83 5.33
N SER A 132 -18.41 -4.87 6.10
CA SER A 132 -18.11 -3.45 5.92
C SER A 132 -17.59 -2.74 7.17
N ASP A 133 -17.57 -3.41 8.33
CA ASP A 133 -17.10 -2.84 9.58
C ASP A 133 -15.59 -3.11 9.82
N VAL A 134 -14.98 -2.24 10.63
CA VAL A 134 -13.53 -2.29 10.93
C VAL A 134 -13.12 -3.55 11.69
N TYR A 135 -14.00 -4.10 12.54
CA TYR A 135 -13.66 -5.25 13.39
C TYR A 135 -13.62 -6.53 12.56
N SER A 136 -14.54 -6.70 11.61
CA SER A 136 -14.49 -7.76 10.60
C SER A 136 -13.20 -7.71 9.80
N THR A 137 -12.76 -6.52 9.35
CA THR A 137 -11.49 -6.36 8.63
C THR A 137 -10.29 -6.80 9.47
N ARG A 138 -10.24 -6.46 10.77
CA ARG A 138 -9.14 -6.90 11.66
C ARG A 138 -9.01 -8.42 11.74
N VAL A 139 -10.12 -9.15 11.68
CA VAL A 139 -10.14 -10.62 11.64
C VAL A 139 -9.75 -11.12 10.26
N LEU A 140 -10.37 -10.57 9.21
CA LEU A 140 -10.15 -10.98 7.82
C LEU A 140 -8.70 -10.77 7.37
N ASP A 141 -8.04 -9.70 7.79
CA ASP A 141 -6.62 -9.43 7.51
C ASP A 141 -5.65 -10.45 8.15
N ARG A 142 -6.15 -11.38 8.98
CA ARG A 142 -5.36 -12.51 9.52
C ARG A 142 -5.64 -13.83 8.81
N VAL A 143 -6.71 -13.91 8.02
CA VAL A 143 -7.23 -15.17 7.46
C VAL A 143 -7.23 -15.17 5.94
N CYS A 144 -7.49 -14.01 5.32
CA CYS A 144 -7.50 -13.82 3.88
C CYS A 144 -6.21 -13.13 3.43
N GLU A 145 -5.65 -13.58 2.32
CA GLU A 145 -4.40 -13.07 1.76
C GLU A 145 -4.65 -12.49 0.37
N SER A 146 -3.97 -11.39 0.03
CA SER A 146 -4.05 -10.77 -1.29
C SER A 146 -2.96 -11.33 -2.23
N LEU A 147 -3.08 -11.08 -3.54
CA LEU A 147 -2.02 -11.45 -4.49
C LEU A 147 -0.73 -10.69 -4.23
N SER A 148 -0.84 -9.40 -3.96
CA SER A 148 0.25 -8.49 -3.59
C SER A 148 -0.18 -7.61 -2.42
N SER A 149 0.76 -6.99 -1.75
CA SER A 149 0.52 -6.06 -0.64
C SER A 149 1.37 -4.80 -0.82
N PHE A 150 1.28 -3.87 0.13
CA PHE A 150 2.10 -2.66 0.16
C PHE A 150 3.10 -2.72 1.30
N ASP A 151 4.36 -2.37 1.00
CA ASP A 151 5.35 -2.15 2.03
C ASP A 151 4.94 -0.92 2.88
N PRO A 152 4.84 -1.05 4.21
CA PRO A 152 4.29 0.01 5.06
C PRO A 152 5.19 1.24 5.18
N LYS A 153 6.46 1.16 4.75
CA LYS A 153 7.42 2.28 4.79
C LYS A 153 7.53 3.01 3.46
N THR A 154 7.60 2.24 2.38
CA THR A 154 7.92 2.72 1.03
C THR A 154 6.69 2.84 0.14
N LEU A 155 5.56 2.24 0.56
CA LEU A 155 4.31 2.14 -0.21
C LEU A 155 4.50 1.48 -1.58
N ARG A 156 5.60 0.73 -1.77
CA ARG A 156 5.82 -0.06 -2.98
C ARG A 156 5.03 -1.36 -2.90
N LEU A 157 4.63 -1.86 -4.06
CA LEU A 157 4.05 -3.19 -4.17
C LEU A 157 5.09 -4.24 -3.76
N VAL A 158 4.65 -5.14 -2.90
CA VAL A 158 5.37 -6.32 -2.43
C VAL A 158 4.54 -7.55 -2.74
N GLY A 159 5.18 -8.71 -2.82
CA GLY A 159 4.49 -9.96 -3.03
C GLY A 159 3.67 -10.38 -1.84
N ALA A 160 2.77 -11.34 -2.04
CA ALA A 160 2.01 -11.99 -0.98
C ALA A 160 1.69 -13.42 -1.42
N LEU A 161 0.49 -13.67 -1.94
CA LEU A 161 0.10 -14.98 -2.49
C LEU A 161 0.75 -15.27 -3.85
N ALA A 162 0.95 -14.24 -4.68
CA ALA A 162 1.70 -14.33 -5.92
C ALA A 162 3.19 -14.12 -5.68
N ASP A 163 4.03 -14.78 -6.49
CA ASP A 163 5.50 -14.67 -6.43
C ASP A 163 6.11 -14.06 -7.70
N GLY A 164 5.31 -13.84 -8.75
CA GLY A 164 5.74 -13.21 -9.99
C GLY A 164 4.64 -12.42 -10.69
N TRP A 165 5.02 -11.34 -11.35
CA TRP A 165 4.12 -10.49 -12.13
C TRP A 165 4.71 -10.12 -13.49
N GLN A 166 3.84 -9.92 -14.47
CA GLN A 166 4.14 -9.13 -15.65
C GLN A 166 3.06 -8.09 -15.81
N ILE A 167 3.46 -6.85 -16.06
CA ILE A 167 2.55 -5.75 -16.30
C ILE A 167 2.77 -5.28 -17.72
N ASP A 168 1.67 -5.15 -18.45
CA ASP A 168 1.69 -4.61 -19.81
C ASP A 168 2.25 -3.18 -19.83
N PRO A 169 3.20 -2.84 -20.72
CA PRO A 169 3.70 -1.48 -20.84
C PRO A 169 2.61 -0.45 -21.16
N ASP A 170 1.55 -0.88 -21.86
CA ASP A 170 0.38 -0.03 -22.18
C ASP A 170 -0.71 -0.07 -21.09
N GLY A 171 -0.50 -0.87 -20.03
CA GLY A 171 -1.40 -0.96 -18.87
C GLY A 171 -2.71 -1.72 -19.14
N LEU A 172 -2.78 -2.53 -20.20
CA LEU A 172 -4.02 -3.22 -20.60
C LEU A 172 -4.20 -4.59 -19.96
N TRP A 173 -3.15 -5.17 -19.38
CA TRP A 173 -3.25 -6.45 -18.67
C TRP A 173 -2.19 -6.58 -17.59
N ILE A 174 -2.49 -7.42 -16.60
CA ILE A 174 -1.55 -7.84 -15.56
C ILE A 174 -1.57 -9.36 -15.52
N ARG A 175 -0.41 -10.00 -15.61
CA ARG A 175 -0.26 -11.45 -15.36
C ARG A 175 0.31 -11.64 -13.97
N ALA A 176 -0.29 -12.52 -13.19
CA ALA A 176 0.22 -12.93 -11.89
C ALA A 176 0.49 -14.44 -11.89
N HIS A 177 1.62 -14.83 -11.32
CA HIS A 177 1.99 -16.21 -11.04
C HIS A 177 1.87 -16.47 -9.54
N ILE A 178 1.13 -17.52 -9.19
CA ILE A 178 0.81 -17.90 -7.82
C ILE A 178 1.94 -18.74 -7.26
N ASN A 179 2.33 -18.45 -6.02
CA ASN A 179 3.36 -19.23 -5.33
C ASN A 179 2.95 -20.72 -5.28
N PRO A 180 3.73 -21.65 -5.86
CA PRO A 180 3.38 -23.09 -5.89
C PRO A 180 3.24 -23.73 -4.51
N ARG A 181 3.76 -23.07 -3.46
CA ARG A 181 3.65 -23.51 -2.07
C ARG A 181 2.42 -22.95 -1.34
N ALA A 182 1.66 -22.05 -1.95
CA ALA A 182 0.46 -21.47 -1.34
C ALA A 182 -0.59 -22.55 -1.07
N ARG A 183 -1.09 -22.61 0.18
CA ARG A 183 -2.11 -23.56 0.63
C ARG A 183 -3.18 -22.83 1.42
N PHE A 184 -4.42 -23.26 1.28
CA PHE A 184 -5.48 -22.93 2.23
C PHE A 184 -5.21 -23.60 3.58
N SER A 185 -5.91 -23.16 4.62
CA SER A 185 -5.80 -23.72 5.97
C SER A 185 -6.22 -25.20 6.07
N ASP A 186 -7.02 -25.69 5.11
CA ASP A 186 -7.38 -27.12 4.99
C ASP A 186 -6.31 -27.96 4.26
N GLY A 187 -5.21 -27.34 3.84
CA GLY A 187 -4.09 -27.97 3.15
C GLY A 187 -4.24 -28.07 1.63
N LYS A 188 -5.37 -27.63 1.04
CA LYS A 188 -5.52 -27.63 -0.41
C LYS A 188 -4.62 -26.60 -1.09
N PRO A 189 -4.08 -26.89 -2.28
CA PRO A 189 -3.36 -25.90 -3.07
C PRO A 189 -4.26 -24.76 -3.49
N VAL A 190 -3.71 -23.54 -3.43
CA VAL A 190 -4.31 -22.38 -4.07
C VAL A 190 -3.98 -22.43 -5.56
N THR A 191 -4.98 -22.18 -6.39
CA THR A 191 -4.88 -22.26 -7.85
C THR A 191 -5.35 -20.97 -8.52
N SER A 192 -5.01 -20.82 -9.79
CA SER A 192 -5.51 -19.72 -10.63
C SER A 192 -7.04 -19.70 -10.74
N GLU A 193 -7.69 -20.86 -10.63
CA GLU A 193 -9.15 -20.95 -10.63
C GLU A 193 -9.79 -20.33 -9.38
N ASP A 194 -9.15 -20.43 -8.22
CA ASP A 194 -9.62 -19.79 -6.99
C ASP A 194 -9.60 -18.26 -7.11
N ILE A 195 -8.58 -17.72 -7.79
CA ILE A 195 -8.48 -16.30 -8.11
C ILE A 195 -9.57 -15.89 -9.10
N ARG A 196 -9.71 -16.62 -10.21
CA ARG A 196 -10.77 -16.39 -11.20
C ARG A 196 -12.14 -16.36 -10.57
N TRP A 197 -12.44 -17.35 -9.74
CA TRP A 197 -13.70 -17.47 -9.01
C TRP A 197 -13.93 -16.28 -8.07
N THR A 198 -12.91 -15.86 -7.32
CA THR A 198 -13.01 -14.74 -6.38
C THR A 198 -13.43 -13.44 -7.09
N TYR A 199 -12.82 -13.13 -8.24
CA TYR A 199 -13.16 -11.90 -8.97
C TYR A 199 -14.44 -12.05 -9.79
N MET A 200 -14.56 -13.10 -10.61
CA MET A 200 -15.63 -13.21 -11.61
C MET A 200 -16.94 -13.76 -11.01
N ASP A 201 -16.85 -14.81 -10.20
CA ASP A 201 -18.02 -15.56 -9.73
C ASP A 201 -18.50 -15.08 -8.35
N PHE A 202 -17.63 -14.43 -7.57
CA PHE A 202 -17.95 -13.89 -6.24
C PHE A 202 -18.14 -12.35 -6.24
N ILE A 203 -17.09 -11.57 -6.53
CA ILE A 203 -17.18 -10.10 -6.46
C ILE A 203 -18.09 -9.53 -7.56
N ASN A 204 -17.91 -9.97 -8.81
CA ASN A 204 -18.65 -9.47 -9.97
C ASN A 204 -20.04 -10.09 -10.14
N ASN A 205 -20.42 -11.04 -9.28
CA ASN A 205 -21.76 -11.63 -9.32
C ASN A 205 -22.81 -10.66 -8.74
N PRO A 206 -23.76 -10.17 -9.55
CA PRO A 206 -24.72 -9.15 -9.12
C PRO A 206 -25.68 -9.62 -8.01
N LEU A 207 -25.76 -10.92 -7.75
CA LEU A 207 -26.57 -11.50 -6.68
C LEU A 207 -25.88 -11.46 -5.31
N ILE A 208 -24.57 -11.16 -5.27
CA ILE A 208 -23.78 -11.04 -4.05
C ILE A 208 -23.63 -9.57 -3.68
N GLU A 209 -23.83 -9.25 -2.39
CA GLU A 209 -23.74 -7.91 -1.80
C GLU A 209 -22.26 -7.41 -1.70
N ALA A 210 -21.52 -7.44 -2.81
CA ALA A 210 -20.11 -7.04 -2.89
C ALA A 210 -19.90 -5.67 -3.56
N GLU A 211 -20.94 -4.83 -3.66
CA GLU A 211 -20.94 -3.58 -4.44
C GLU A 211 -19.83 -2.60 -4.04
N ARG A 212 -19.50 -2.53 -2.74
CA ARG A 212 -18.39 -1.70 -2.23
C ARG A 212 -17.07 -2.05 -2.90
N THR A 213 -16.82 -3.34 -3.12
CA THR A 213 -15.58 -3.82 -3.75
C THR A 213 -15.70 -3.74 -5.27
N ARG A 214 -16.87 -4.15 -5.82
CA ARG A 214 -17.13 -4.16 -7.26
C ARG A 214 -16.92 -2.79 -7.91
N SER A 215 -17.38 -1.71 -7.27
CA SER A 215 -17.21 -0.34 -7.79
C SER A 215 -15.75 0.13 -7.90
N THR A 216 -14.80 -0.58 -7.27
CA THR A 216 -13.36 -0.29 -7.42
C THR A 216 -12.71 -1.08 -8.56
N GLN A 217 -13.47 -1.98 -9.19
CA GLN A 217 -13.01 -2.92 -10.22
C GLN A 217 -13.65 -2.66 -11.59
N ASP A 218 -14.23 -1.48 -11.81
CA ASP A 218 -14.92 -1.12 -13.07
C ASP A 218 -14.04 -1.27 -14.33
N ASN A 219 -12.71 -1.16 -14.17
CA ASN A 219 -11.75 -1.33 -15.25
C ASN A 219 -11.35 -2.79 -15.51
N LEU A 220 -11.67 -3.71 -14.60
CA LEU A 220 -11.40 -5.14 -14.75
C LEU A 220 -12.51 -5.77 -15.59
N LYS A 221 -12.19 -6.16 -16.81
CA LYS A 221 -13.13 -6.78 -17.75
C LYS A 221 -13.20 -8.28 -17.57
N ASP A 222 -12.05 -8.91 -17.34
CA ASP A 222 -11.97 -10.37 -17.25
C ASP A 222 -10.76 -10.82 -16.42
N VAL A 223 -10.88 -12.01 -15.85
CA VAL A 223 -9.79 -12.72 -15.20
C VAL A 223 -9.70 -14.09 -15.86
N LYS A 224 -8.62 -14.34 -16.61
CA LYS A 224 -8.44 -15.55 -17.41
C LYS A 224 -7.40 -16.47 -16.79
N VAL A 225 -7.76 -17.73 -16.66
CA VAL A 225 -6.83 -18.79 -16.26
C VAL A 225 -5.95 -19.17 -17.45
N VAL A 226 -4.65 -19.01 -17.31
CA VAL A 226 -3.65 -19.37 -18.33
C VAL A 226 -3.21 -20.83 -18.12
N ASP A 227 -2.90 -21.17 -16.86
CA ASP A 227 -2.57 -22.51 -16.39
C ASP A 227 -2.94 -22.60 -14.89
N GLY A 228 -2.60 -23.70 -14.21
CA GLY A 228 -2.99 -23.94 -12.81
C GLY A 228 -2.46 -22.94 -11.78
N LEU A 229 -1.42 -22.16 -12.09
CA LEU A 229 -0.81 -21.17 -11.20
C LEU A 229 -0.74 -19.76 -11.82
N THR A 230 -1.11 -19.60 -13.08
CA THR A 230 -1.00 -18.33 -13.80
C THR A 230 -2.36 -17.79 -14.19
N VAL A 231 -2.56 -16.50 -13.92
CA VAL A 231 -3.81 -15.79 -14.21
C VAL A 231 -3.53 -14.44 -14.87
N ASP A 232 -4.35 -14.07 -15.86
CA ASP A 232 -4.33 -12.79 -16.55
C ASP A 232 -5.54 -11.94 -16.15
N PHE A 233 -5.29 -10.71 -15.71
CA PHE A 233 -6.27 -9.65 -15.52
C PHE A 233 -6.29 -8.76 -16.75
N ILE A 234 -7.48 -8.50 -17.32
CA ILE A 234 -7.70 -7.76 -18.57
C ILE A 234 -8.78 -6.70 -18.37
#